data_AF-A0A4Q9KEW8-F1
#
_entry.id   AF-A0A4Q9KEW8-F1
#
_cell.length_a   1.000
_cell.length_b   1.000
_cell.length_c   1.000
_cell.angle_alpha   90.00
_cell.angle_beta   90.00
_cell.angle_gamma   90.00
#
_symmetry.space_group_name_H-M   'P 1'
#
loop_
_entity.id
_entity.type
_entity.pdbx_description
1 polymer ?
#
loop_
_entity_poly.entity_id
_entity_poly.type
_entity_poly.pdbx_seq_one_letter_code
_entity_poly.pdbx_strand_id
1 'polypeptide(L)'
;MTQTMAAIDAVWKVLAIGLLLGAGLPALFSLGVRQLAVASEPGANAPLRRTLAWLAFSIVGGAVALGIAGIVAHGLGYKLFF
;
A
#
# COMPACT_ATOMS: atom_id res chain seq x y z
N MET A 1 -1.51 5.58 -34.15
CA MET A 1 -0.44 5.36 -33.15
C MET A 1 0.19 4.00 -33.45
N THR A 2 1.51 3.89 -33.52
CA THR A 2 2.18 2.59 -33.77
C THR A 2 2.01 1.69 -32.54
N GLN A 3 1.76 0.38 -32.76
CA GLN A 3 1.54 -0.62 -31.70
C GLN A 3 2.61 -0.57 -30.59
N THR A 4 3.86 -0.26 -30.97
CA THR A 4 4.99 -0.10 -30.05
C THR A 4 4.84 1.06 -29.07
N MET A 5 4.29 2.20 -29.51
CA MET A 5 4.09 3.35 -28.63
C MET A 5 2.94 3.12 -27.65
N ALA A 6 1.90 2.39 -28.05
CA ALA A 6 0.83 1.98 -27.14
C ALA A 6 1.33 0.99 -26.07
N ALA A 7 2.20 0.04 -26.46
CA ALA A 7 2.79 -0.91 -25.53
C ALA A 7 3.68 -0.21 -24.48
N ILE A 8 4.51 0.75 -24.90
CA ILE A 8 5.35 1.53 -23.98
C ILE A 8 4.50 2.31 -22.97
N ASP A 9 3.42 2.95 -23.42
CA ASP A 9 2.51 3.68 -22.54
C ASP A 9 1.83 2.75 -21.51
N ALA A 10 1.38 1.58 -21.94
CA ALA A 10 0.80 0.57 -21.05
C ALA A 10 1.82 0.05 -20.02
N VAL A 11 3.03 -0.29 -20.45
CA VAL A 11 4.09 -0.81 -19.58
C VAL A 11 4.48 0.22 -18.53
N TRP A 12 4.65 1.49 -18.90
CA TRP A 12 5.01 2.53 -17.95
C TRP A 12 3.93 2.75 -16.88
N LYS A 13 2.65 2.71 -17.27
CA LYS A 13 1.52 2.80 -16.33
C LYS A 13 1.50 1.64 -15.34
N VAL A 14 1.67 0.41 -15.83
CA VAL A 14 1.71 -0.79 -14.97
C VAL A 14 2.92 -0.75 -14.05
N LEU A 15 4.09 -0.35 -14.55
CA LEU A 15 5.30 -0.18 -13.74
C LEU A 15 5.08 0.87 -12.64
N ALA A 16 4.52 2.03 -12.97
CA ALA A 16 4.28 3.09 -12.00
C ALA A 16 3.31 2.65 -10.89
N ILE A 17 2.20 2.00 -11.25
CA ILE A 17 1.24 1.46 -10.28
C ILE A 17 1.88 0.33 -9.46
N GLY A 18 2.61 -0.58 -10.11
CA GLY A 18 3.32 -1.68 -9.45
C GLY A 18 4.39 -1.18 -8.47
N LEU A 19 5.08 -0.09 -8.79
CA LEU A 19 6.06 0.51 -7.88
C LEU A 19 5.37 1.23 -6.70
N LEU A 20 4.32 2.01 -6.97
CA LEU A 20 3.56 2.71 -5.94
C LEU A 20 2.87 1.75 -4.97
N LEU A 21 2.13 0.76 -5.49
CA LEU A 21 1.36 -0.16 -4.66
C LEU A 21 2.23 -1.33 -4.15
N GLY A 22 3.20 -1.79 -4.94
CA GLY A 22 4.08 -2.89 -4.58
C GLY A 22 5.20 -2.47 -3.63
N ALA A 23 5.94 -1.40 -3.93
CA ALA A 23 7.05 -0.94 -3.08
C ALA A 23 6.63 0.16 -2.08
N GLY A 24 5.63 0.98 -2.42
CA GLY A 24 5.13 2.04 -1.53
C GLY A 24 4.43 1.50 -0.28
N LEU A 25 3.67 0.40 -0.37
CA LEU A 25 3.06 -0.22 0.81
C LEU A 25 4.12 -0.75 1.82
N PRO A 26 5.13 -1.54 1.40
CA PRO A 26 6.24 -1.93 2.25
C PRO A 26 7.00 -0.74 2.85
N ALA A 27 7.21 0.33 2.07
CA ALA A 27 7.84 1.54 2.56
C ALA A 27 7.01 2.16 3.71
N LEU A 28 5.69 2.28 3.54
CA LEU A 28 4.80 2.80 4.59
C LEU A 28 4.76 1.89 5.83
N PHE A 29 4.80 0.58 5.64
CA PHE A 29 4.91 -0.39 6.74
C PHE A 29 6.21 -0.20 7.52
N SER A 30 7.35 -0.03 6.84
CA SER A 30 8.64 0.21 7.50
C SER A 30 8.65 1.51 8.32
N LEU A 31 7.95 2.55 7.87
CA LEU A 31 7.75 3.78 8.65
C LEU A 31 6.98 3.49 9.94
N GLY A 32 5.93 2.66 9.90
CA GLY A 32 5.19 2.24 11.09
C GLY A 32 6.08 1.50 12.10
N VAL A 33 6.88 0.54 11.63
CA VAL A 33 7.85 -0.18 12.46
C VAL A 33 8.86 0.78 13.09
N ARG A 34 9.36 1.76 12.31
CA ARG A 34 10.26 2.79 12.82
C ARG A 34 9.61 3.62 13.93
N GLN A 35 8.33 3.98 13.80
CA GLN A 35 7.64 4.73 14.87
C GLN A 35 7.50 3.92 16.15
N LEU A 36 7.26 2.61 16.07
CA LEU A 36 7.26 1.72 17.25
C LEU A 36 8.63 1.64 17.92
N ALA A 37 9.71 1.57 17.14
CA ALA A 37 11.06 1.55 17.69
C ALA A 37 11.33 2.81 18.51
N VAL A 38 11.02 3.99 17.95
CA VAL A 38 11.25 5.25 18.66
C VAL A 38 10.26 5.47 19.81
N ALA A 39 9.08 4.85 19.78
CA ALA A 39 8.16 4.86 20.93
C ALA A 39 8.75 4.17 22.18
N SER A 40 9.82 3.38 22.02
CA SER A 40 10.50 2.66 23.10
C SER A 40 11.70 3.43 23.67
N GLU A 41 12.04 4.59 23.09
CA GLU A 41 13.15 5.41 23.57
C GLU A 41 12.75 6.23 24.82
N PRO A 42 13.67 6.40 25.79
CA PRO A 42 13.45 7.26 26.95
C PRO A 42 13.14 8.71 26.51
N GLY A 43 12.09 9.31 27.07
CA GLY A 43 11.67 10.68 26.75
C GLY A 43 10.86 10.82 25.46
N ALA A 44 10.62 9.74 24.72
CA ALA A 44 9.71 9.77 23.58
C ALA A 44 8.24 9.84 24.01
N ASN A 45 7.42 10.56 23.24
CA ASN A 45 5.96 10.51 23.35
C ASN A 45 5.42 9.17 22.82
N ALA A 46 5.61 8.11 23.61
CA ALA A 46 5.22 6.74 23.31
C ALA A 46 3.77 6.57 22.81
N PRO A 47 2.73 7.17 23.44
CA PRO A 47 1.36 7.02 22.96
C PRO A 47 1.17 7.62 21.56
N LEU A 48 1.68 8.82 21.30
CA LEU A 48 1.58 9.48 20.00
C LEU A 48 2.28 8.67 18.90
N ARG A 49 3.49 8.16 19.19
CA ARG A 49 4.26 7.36 18.22
C ARG A 49 3.59 6.00 17.93
N ARG A 50 3.00 5.36 18.94
CA ARG A 50 2.21 4.12 18.74
C ARG A 50 0.97 4.38 17.89
N THR A 51 0.26 5.49 18.10
CA THR A 51 -0.89 5.85 17.28
C THR A 51 -0.49 6.06 15.81
N LEU A 52 0.62 6.77 15.55
CA LEU A 52 1.13 6.96 14.20
C LEU A 52 1.54 5.64 13.54
N ALA A 53 2.15 4.72 14.29
CA ALA A 53 2.50 3.40 13.79
C ALA A 53 1.26 2.58 13.39
N TRP A 54 0.27 2.53 14.27
CA TRP A 54 -0.99 1.82 14.00
C TRP A 54 -1.76 2.43 12.84
N LEU A 55 -1.77 3.76 12.69
CA LEU A 55 -2.35 4.43 11.54
C LEU A 55 -1.70 3.93 10.23
N ALA A 56 -0.36 3.87 10.19
CA ALA A 56 0.35 3.36 9.02
C ALA A 56 0.01 1.89 8.74
N PHE A 57 -0.03 1.04 9.76
CA PHE A 57 -0.40 -0.37 9.60
C PHE A 57 -1.84 -0.57 9.15
N SER A 58 -2.78 0.23 9.65
CA SER A 58 -4.18 0.19 9.23
C SER A 58 -4.33 0.57 7.76
N ILE A 59 -3.59 1.57 7.27
CA ILE A 59 -3.59 1.95 5.85
C ILE A 59 -3.06 0.80 4.99
N VAL A 60 -1.91 0.21 5.35
CA VAL A 60 -1.33 -0.92 4.60
C VAL A 60 -2.25 -2.13 4.62
N GLY A 61 -2.72 -2.53 5.81
CA GLY A 61 -3.61 -3.67 5.97
C GLY A 61 -4.93 -3.49 5.20
N GLY A 62 -5.51 -2.28 5.26
CA GLY A 62 -6.70 -1.93 4.50
C GLY A 62 -6.48 -2.02 2.99
N ALA A 63 -5.38 -1.47 2.48
CA ALA A 63 -5.04 -1.54 1.05
C ALA A 63 -4.87 -3.00 0.57
N VAL A 64 -4.18 -3.85 1.35
CA VAL A 64 -4.01 -5.27 1.03
C VAL A 64 -5.35 -6.01 1.07
N ALA A 65 -6.14 -5.79 2.12
CA ALA A 65 -7.45 -6.44 2.27
C ALA A 65 -8.40 -6.07 1.12
N LEU A 66 -8.46 -4.79 0.74
CA LEU A 66 -9.25 -4.31 -0.40
C LEU A 66 -8.75 -4.88 -1.73
N GLY A 67 -7.43 -4.96 -1.93
CA GLY A 67 -6.84 -5.57 -3.12
C GLY A 67 -7.22 -7.04 -3.25
N ILE A 68 -7.07 -7.82 -2.17
CA ILE A 68 -7.45 -9.25 -2.15
C ILE A 68 -8.96 -9.40 -2.34
N ALA A 69 -9.78 -8.63 -1.63
CA ALA A 69 -11.23 -8.65 -1.79
C ALA A 69 -11.64 -8.37 -3.24
N GLY A 70 -10.96 -7.43 -3.90
CA GLY A 70 -11.15 -7.13 -5.32
C GLY A 70 -10.89 -8.31 -6.25
N ILE A 71 -9.74 -8.98 -6.06
CA ILE A 71 -9.34 -10.17 -6.83
C ILE A 71 -10.34 -11.31 -6.62
N VAL A 72 -10.71 -11.56 -5.36
CA VAL A 72 -11.64 -12.64 -4.99
C VAL A 72 -13.04 -12.37 -5.52
N ALA A 73 -13.55 -11.14 -5.38
CA ALA A 73 -14.87 -10.76 -5.89
C ALA A 73 -14.98 -10.98 -7.40
N HIS A 74 -13.95 -10.58 -8.16
CA HIS A 74 -13.89 -10.84 -9.61
C HIS A 74 -13.85 -12.34 -9.93
N GLY A 75 -13.09 -13.13 -9.17
CA GLY A 75 -13.05 -14.58 -9.32
C GLY A 75 -14.39 -15.28 -9.03
N LEU A 76 -15.22 -14.68 -8.17
CA LEU A 76 -16.57 -15.17 -7.83
C LEU A 76 -17.67 -14.63 -8.77
N GLY A 77 -17.32 -13.82 -9.77
CA GLY A 77 -18.27 -13.26 -10.73
C GLY A 77 -18.98 -11.98 -10.28
N TYR A 78 -18.59 -11.39 -9.14
CA TYR A 78 -19.08 -10.08 -8.72
C TYR A 78 -18.36 -8.97 -9.49
N LYS A 79 -19.13 -8.09 -10.12
CA LYS A 79 -18.60 -6.85 -10.71
C LYS A 79 -18.57 -5.78 -9.64
N LEU A 80 -17.38 -5.42 -9.19
CA LEU A 80 -17.20 -4.27 -8.32
C LEU A 80 -17.32 -3.01 -9.18
N PHE A 81 -18.36 -2.21 -8.93
CA PHE A 81 -18.50 -0.88 -9.52
C PHE A 81 -17.74 0.10 -8.64
N PHE A 82 -16.64 0.61 -9.15
CA PHE A 82 -15.85 1.69 -8.56
C PHE A 82 -15.59 2.76 -9.61
#